data_AF-A0A120MXP0-F1
#
_entry.id   AF-A0A120MXP0-F1
#
_cell.length_a   1.000
_cell.length_b   1.000
_cell.length_c   1.000
_cell.angle_alpha   90.00
_cell.angle_beta   90.00
_cell.angle_gamma   90.00
#
_symmetry.space_group_name_H-M   'P 1'
#
loop_
_entity.id
_entity.type
_entity.pdbx_description
1 polymer ?
#
loop_
_entity_poly.entity_id
_entity_poly.type
_entity_poly.pdbx_seq_one_letter_code
_entity_poly.pdbx_strand_id
1 'polypeptide(L)'
;MEKRFKPTAEEILGILARFPDGANIDDIRLSNLDIPLRTLQRWLSKLSDQGKIIVSGKARATIYKLVVHNEAATAVAENESLIPLSESGKRIHALVTAPIQQRKPIGYQREFLESYRPNIDSYLTDEEKAKLGAIGDTKTDQPAGTYAQHILNRLLIDLSWNSSRLEGNTYSLLDTERLIEQGEADDTKSAKEAQMILNHKDAIEFIVQAAEETGFNRYTILNLHAMLANNLLADPQAPGRLRSMAVGISGSTFTPLAIPQLIGELFDHILQKVTEIENPFEQSFFVMVHLPYLQPFDDVNKRVSRISANIPFVKRNLSPLSFIDVPDDLYSQGMLGVYEQNDVSLLKDVFLWAYERSASRYAVIRQSLGEPDTFKLKYRTQIRDLISAIITDALNSKDAGKLIREKAEQLSEADKGQFIEAIETEILSLHEGNFARYRVNPKEFERWKAGW
;
A
#
# COMPACT_ATOMS: atom_id res chain seq x y z
N MET A 1 -39.10 -45.24 -17.86
CA MET A 1 -38.79 -43.93 -17.24
C MET A 1 -37.37 -43.57 -17.65
N GLU A 2 -37.25 -42.77 -18.71
CA GLU A 2 -35.97 -42.43 -19.35
C GLU A 2 -35.11 -41.54 -18.44
N LYS A 3 -33.85 -41.94 -18.26
CA LYS A 3 -32.82 -41.15 -17.58
C LYS A 3 -32.49 -39.93 -18.46
N ARG A 4 -32.86 -38.73 -18.02
CA ARG A 4 -32.36 -37.47 -18.62
C ARG A 4 -30.85 -37.38 -18.42
N PHE A 5 -30.08 -37.60 -19.48
CA PHE A 5 -28.64 -37.36 -19.52
C PHE A 5 -28.40 -35.85 -19.36
N LYS A 6 -27.57 -35.44 -18.38
CA LYS A 6 -27.11 -34.05 -18.23
C LYS A 6 -25.70 -33.99 -18.80
N PRO A 7 -25.51 -33.45 -20.01
CA PRO A 7 -24.17 -33.37 -20.57
C PRO A 7 -23.29 -32.40 -19.81
N THR A 8 -22.01 -32.74 -19.73
CA THR A 8 -20.98 -31.95 -19.02
C THR A 8 -20.35 -30.93 -19.97
N ALA A 9 -19.76 -29.89 -19.39
CA ALA A 9 -19.03 -28.86 -20.15
C ALA A 9 -17.95 -29.44 -21.08
N GLU A 10 -17.37 -30.59 -20.71
CA GLU A 10 -16.33 -31.29 -21.46
C GLU A 10 -16.85 -31.89 -22.78
N GLU A 11 -18.09 -32.38 -22.82
CA GLU A 11 -18.67 -32.94 -24.04
C GLU A 11 -18.91 -31.86 -25.11
N ILE A 12 -19.33 -30.66 -24.68
CA ILE A 12 -19.53 -29.51 -25.58
C ILE A 12 -18.17 -29.05 -26.14
N LEU A 13 -17.12 -29.00 -25.31
CA LEU A 13 -15.77 -28.67 -25.76
C LEU A 13 -15.21 -29.73 -26.71
N GLY A 14 -15.45 -31.02 -26.44
CA GLY A 14 -15.04 -32.13 -27.31
C GLY A 14 -15.72 -32.13 -28.69
N ILE A 15 -16.96 -31.62 -28.77
CA ILE A 15 -17.65 -31.40 -30.06
C ILE A 15 -17.03 -30.21 -30.79
N LEU A 16 -16.84 -29.08 -30.10
CA LEU A 16 -16.22 -27.88 -30.70
C LEU A 16 -14.79 -28.14 -31.18
N ALA A 17 -14.06 -29.06 -30.56
CA ALA A 17 -12.73 -29.50 -31.03
C ALA A 17 -12.76 -30.14 -32.43
N ARG A 18 -13.93 -30.66 -32.88
CA ARG A 18 -14.10 -31.25 -34.22
C ARG A 18 -14.36 -30.21 -35.31
N PHE A 19 -14.55 -28.94 -34.94
CA PHE A 19 -14.82 -27.82 -35.84
C PHE A 19 -13.70 -26.77 -35.73
N PRO A 20 -12.59 -26.91 -36.47
CA PRO A 20 -11.42 -26.03 -36.38
C PRO A 20 -11.72 -24.55 -36.66
N ASP A 21 -12.71 -24.29 -37.52
CA ASP A 21 -13.16 -22.95 -37.89
C ASP A 21 -14.33 -22.44 -37.02
N GLY A 22 -14.74 -23.23 -36.02
CA GLY A 22 -15.90 -22.99 -35.18
C GLY A 22 -17.19 -23.59 -35.75
N ALA A 23 -18.21 -23.67 -34.91
CA ALA A 23 -19.50 -24.27 -35.22
C ALA A 23 -20.64 -23.32 -34.87
N ASN A 24 -21.72 -23.32 -35.66
CA ASN A 24 -22.94 -22.64 -35.26
C ASN A 24 -23.76 -23.52 -34.29
N ILE A 25 -24.82 -22.96 -33.69
CA ILE A 25 -25.59 -23.68 -32.68
C ILE A 25 -26.33 -24.92 -33.22
N ASP A 26 -26.68 -24.93 -34.51
CA ASP A 26 -27.35 -26.06 -35.15
C ASP A 26 -26.36 -27.19 -35.47
N ASP A 27 -25.13 -26.87 -35.87
CA ASP A 27 -24.04 -27.83 -36.08
C ASP A 27 -23.68 -28.58 -34.79
N ILE A 28 -23.65 -27.87 -33.66
CA ILE A 28 -23.39 -28.45 -32.33
C ILE A 28 -24.52 -29.38 -31.91
N ARG A 29 -25.77 -29.08 -32.29
CA ARG A 29 -26.95 -29.92 -31.98
C ARG A 29 -27.04 -31.15 -32.86
N LEU A 30 -26.66 -31.04 -34.14
CA LEU A 30 -26.61 -32.15 -35.09
C LEU A 30 -25.53 -33.18 -34.72
N SER A 31 -24.61 -32.83 -33.83
CA SER A 31 -23.53 -33.71 -33.32
C SER A 31 -23.99 -34.72 -32.24
N ASN A 32 -25.27 -35.14 -32.24
CA ASN A 32 -25.88 -36.13 -31.33
C ASN A 32 -26.01 -35.71 -29.85
N LEU A 33 -26.20 -34.41 -29.57
CA LEU A 33 -26.52 -33.92 -28.22
C LEU A 33 -28.04 -33.83 -28.02
N ASP A 34 -28.62 -34.71 -27.20
CA ASP A 34 -30.03 -34.62 -26.77
C ASP A 34 -30.20 -33.54 -25.68
N ILE A 35 -29.93 -32.28 -26.05
CA ILE A 35 -29.98 -31.11 -25.15
C ILE A 35 -31.06 -30.13 -25.61
N PRO A 36 -31.92 -29.64 -24.70
CA PRO A 36 -32.79 -28.50 -24.97
C PRO A 36 -31.98 -27.24 -25.33
N LEU A 37 -32.36 -26.53 -26.41
CA LEU A 37 -31.65 -25.36 -26.95
C LEU A 37 -31.21 -24.33 -25.90
N ARG A 38 -32.10 -24.00 -24.94
CA ARG A 38 -31.79 -23.04 -23.85
C ARG A 38 -30.66 -23.51 -22.94
N THR A 39 -30.53 -24.80 -22.72
CA THR A 39 -29.47 -25.38 -21.86
C THR A 39 -28.13 -25.32 -22.58
N LEU A 40 -28.10 -25.60 -23.89
CA LEU A 40 -26.90 -25.46 -24.71
C LEU A 40 -26.42 -24.00 -24.76
N GLN A 41 -27.33 -23.05 -24.99
CA GLN A 41 -27.01 -21.61 -24.98
C GLN A 41 -26.42 -21.17 -23.64
N ARG A 42 -26.98 -21.65 -22.51
CA ARG A 42 -26.45 -21.33 -21.17
C ARG A 42 -25.03 -21.88 -20.98
N TRP A 43 -24.75 -23.09 -21.44
CA TRP A 43 -23.40 -23.67 -21.36
C TRP A 43 -22.40 -22.96 -22.26
N LEU A 44 -22.78 -22.59 -23.49
CA LEU A 44 -21.93 -21.83 -24.40
C LEU A 44 -21.62 -20.44 -23.83
N SER A 45 -22.61 -19.75 -23.24
CA SER A 45 -22.36 -18.49 -22.52
C SER A 45 -21.36 -18.70 -21.39
N LYS A 46 -21.57 -19.71 -20.54
CA LYS A 46 -20.65 -20.01 -19.42
C LYS A 46 -19.23 -20.35 -19.89
N LEU A 47 -19.09 -21.10 -20.98
CA LEU A 47 -17.78 -21.45 -21.56
C LEU A 47 -17.09 -20.24 -22.19
N SER A 48 -17.86 -19.30 -22.73
CA SER A 48 -17.36 -18.01 -23.23
C SER A 48 -16.89 -17.12 -22.08
N ASP A 49 -17.69 -17.02 -21.01
CA ASP A 49 -17.32 -16.27 -19.80
C ASP A 49 -16.06 -16.83 -19.12
N GLN A 50 -15.83 -18.14 -19.26
CA GLN A 50 -14.63 -18.83 -18.79
C GLN A 50 -13.44 -18.75 -19.77
N GLY A 51 -13.57 -18.05 -20.89
CA GLY A 51 -12.50 -17.89 -21.88
C GLY A 51 -12.14 -19.16 -22.66
N LYS A 52 -12.92 -20.25 -22.53
CA LYS A 52 -12.64 -21.54 -23.18
C LYS A 52 -13.06 -21.57 -24.64
N ILE A 53 -14.00 -20.70 -25.04
CA ILE A 53 -14.48 -20.57 -26.41
C ILE A 53 -14.58 -19.08 -26.78
N ILE A 54 -14.34 -18.76 -28.05
CA ILE A 54 -14.58 -17.42 -28.61
C ILE A 54 -15.90 -17.44 -29.37
N VAL A 55 -16.69 -16.39 -29.17
CA VAL A 55 -17.97 -16.19 -29.87
C VAL A 55 -17.82 -15.05 -30.87
N SER A 56 -18.10 -15.33 -32.14
CA SER A 56 -18.06 -14.33 -33.21
C SER A 56 -19.37 -14.34 -34.02
N GLY A 57 -19.70 -13.20 -34.65
CA GLY A 57 -20.95 -13.05 -35.43
C GLY A 57 -22.18 -12.67 -34.59
N LYS A 58 -23.34 -12.52 -35.25
CA LYS A 58 -24.60 -12.08 -34.62
C LYS A 58 -25.79 -12.97 -35.02
N ALA A 59 -26.66 -13.26 -34.06
CA ALA A 59 -27.91 -14.02 -34.23
C ALA A 59 -27.70 -15.40 -34.89
N ARG A 60 -28.24 -15.64 -36.09
CA ARG A 60 -28.09 -16.92 -36.80
C ARG A 60 -26.68 -17.16 -37.36
N ALA A 61 -25.85 -16.10 -37.43
CA ALA A 61 -24.46 -16.19 -37.88
C ALA A 61 -23.47 -16.29 -36.71
N THR A 62 -23.93 -16.62 -35.50
CA THR A 62 -23.04 -16.78 -34.33
C THR A 62 -22.27 -18.10 -34.43
N ILE A 63 -20.94 -17.99 -34.42
CA ILE A 63 -19.99 -19.09 -34.48
C ILE A 63 -19.27 -19.19 -33.13
N TYR A 64 -19.24 -20.40 -32.58
CA TYR A 64 -18.53 -20.74 -31.35
C TYR A 64 -17.27 -21.50 -31.74
N LYS A 65 -16.10 -20.97 -31.38
CA LYS A 65 -14.81 -21.59 -31.70
C LYS A 65 -14.07 -21.95 -30.42
N LEU A 66 -13.60 -23.20 -30.33
CA LEU A 66 -12.76 -23.64 -29.22
C LEU A 66 -11.45 -22.84 -29.22
N VAL A 67 -11.07 -22.32 -28.06
CA VAL A 67 -9.73 -21.73 -27.90
C VAL A 67 -8.75 -22.88 -27.67
N VAL A 68 -8.06 -23.30 -28.74
CA VAL A 68 -6.99 -24.29 -28.63
C VAL A 68 -5.83 -23.64 -27.90
N HIS A 69 -5.74 -23.90 -26.59
CA HIS A 69 -4.54 -23.57 -25.83
C HIS A 69 -3.45 -24.55 -26.27
N ASN A 70 -2.43 -24.04 -26.96
CA ASN A 70 -1.20 -24.80 -27.13
C ASN A 70 -0.60 -24.99 -25.73
N GLU A 71 -0.77 -26.18 -25.14
CA GLU A 71 -0.26 -26.54 -23.81
C GLU A 71 1.27 -26.39 -23.69
N ALA A 72 1.99 -26.29 -24.81
CA ALA A 72 3.42 -25.98 -24.83
C ALA A 72 3.75 -24.49 -24.62
N ALA A 73 2.80 -23.57 -24.84
CA ALA A 73 2.97 -22.13 -24.63
C ALA A 73 2.39 -21.66 -23.28
N THR A 74 1.42 -22.40 -22.72
CA THR A 74 0.84 -22.10 -21.39
C THR A 74 1.76 -22.51 -20.24
N ALA A 75 2.58 -23.55 -20.43
CA ALA A 75 3.58 -23.95 -19.43
C ALA A 75 4.71 -22.93 -19.21
N VAL A 76 4.90 -21.98 -20.14
CA VAL A 76 5.92 -20.92 -20.03
C VAL A 76 5.33 -19.63 -19.42
N ALA A 77 4.02 -19.40 -19.57
CA ALA A 77 3.37 -18.18 -19.09
C ALA A 77 2.76 -18.29 -17.67
N GLU A 78 2.54 -19.50 -17.15
CA GLU A 78 1.93 -19.69 -15.81
C GLU A 78 2.95 -19.61 -14.64
N ASN A 79 4.25 -19.44 -14.91
CA ASN A 79 5.29 -19.52 -13.88
C ASN A 79 6.25 -18.33 -13.82
N GLU A 80 5.95 -17.23 -14.52
CA GLU A 80 6.64 -15.97 -14.30
C GLU A 80 5.92 -15.20 -13.19
N SER A 81 6.44 -15.34 -11.97
CA SER A 81 6.11 -14.42 -10.87
C SER A 81 6.20 -12.98 -11.38
N LEU A 82 5.15 -12.18 -11.14
CA LEU A 82 5.08 -10.76 -11.52
C LEU A 82 6.25 -9.93 -10.96
N ILE A 83 6.87 -10.44 -9.90
CA ILE A 83 8.08 -9.91 -9.28
C ILE A 83 9.26 -10.86 -9.58
N PRO A 84 10.45 -10.35 -9.96
CA PRO A 84 11.64 -11.17 -10.13
C PRO A 84 12.04 -11.83 -8.80
N LEU A 85 12.05 -13.17 -8.77
CA LEU A 85 12.45 -13.95 -7.60
C LEU A 85 13.88 -14.45 -7.72
N SER A 86 14.60 -14.40 -6.61
CA SER A 86 15.91 -15.05 -6.44
C SER A 86 15.78 -16.58 -6.50
N GLU A 87 16.88 -17.29 -6.72
CA GLU A 87 16.85 -18.76 -6.75
C GLU A 87 16.42 -19.37 -5.40
N SER A 88 16.78 -18.74 -4.27
CA SER A 88 16.26 -19.13 -2.96
C SER A 88 14.78 -18.77 -2.81
N GLY A 89 14.35 -17.60 -3.28
CA GLY A 89 12.94 -17.20 -3.31
C GLY A 89 12.06 -18.17 -4.09
N LYS A 90 12.48 -18.58 -5.31
CA LYS A 90 11.78 -19.58 -6.14
C LYS A 90 11.65 -20.93 -5.43
N ARG A 91 12.70 -21.36 -4.72
CA ARG A 91 12.68 -22.60 -3.93
C ARG A 91 11.65 -22.54 -2.82
N ILE A 92 11.63 -21.45 -2.05
CA ILE A 92 10.66 -21.25 -0.98
C ILE A 92 9.25 -21.14 -1.54
N HIS A 93 9.07 -20.42 -2.65
CA HIS A 93 7.80 -20.31 -3.36
C HIS A 93 7.25 -21.70 -3.74
N ALA A 94 8.07 -22.59 -4.30
CA ALA A 94 7.67 -23.96 -4.62
C ALA A 94 7.26 -24.77 -3.37
N LEU A 95 7.94 -24.58 -2.24
CA LEU A 95 7.62 -25.28 -0.98
C LEU A 95 6.28 -24.83 -0.39
N VAL A 96 6.01 -23.52 -0.37
CA VAL A 96 4.81 -22.96 0.29
C VAL A 96 3.56 -23.04 -0.59
N THR A 97 3.72 -23.17 -1.90
CA THR A 97 2.62 -23.40 -2.85
C THR A 97 2.26 -24.87 -3.02
N ALA A 98 3.06 -25.79 -2.48
CA ALA A 98 2.72 -27.21 -2.45
C ALA A 98 1.42 -27.45 -1.65
N PRO A 99 0.63 -28.49 -2.01
CA PRO A 99 -0.58 -28.85 -1.27
C PRO A 99 -0.31 -28.95 0.23
N ILE A 100 -1.23 -28.44 1.06
CA ILE A 100 -1.04 -28.36 2.52
C ILE A 100 -0.73 -29.72 3.15
N GLN A 101 -1.22 -30.82 2.57
CA GLN A 101 -0.95 -32.20 3.02
C GLN A 101 0.51 -32.64 2.81
N GLN A 102 1.26 -31.96 1.93
CA GLN A 102 2.68 -32.23 1.66
C GLN A 102 3.59 -31.32 2.49
N ARG A 103 3.04 -30.27 3.11
CA ARG A 103 3.79 -29.32 3.94
C ARG A 103 3.86 -29.84 5.37
N LYS A 104 5.02 -29.69 6.02
CA LYS A 104 5.29 -30.24 7.35
C LYS A 104 4.77 -29.28 8.44
N PRO A 105 3.93 -29.74 9.38
CA PRO A 105 3.55 -28.95 10.55
C PRO A 105 4.76 -28.52 11.38
N ILE A 106 4.77 -27.25 11.79
CA ILE A 106 5.89 -26.66 12.53
C ILE A 106 5.36 -25.64 13.55
N GLY A 107 5.99 -25.60 14.73
CA GLY A 107 5.71 -24.61 15.76
C GLY A 107 6.72 -23.46 15.74
N TYR A 108 6.47 -22.44 16.57
CA TYR A 108 7.41 -21.32 16.75
C TYR A 108 8.81 -21.80 17.20
N GLN A 109 9.83 -21.51 16.38
CA GLN A 109 11.25 -21.74 16.66
C GLN A 109 11.85 -20.49 17.31
N ARG A 110 12.28 -20.58 18.57
CA ARG A 110 12.82 -19.43 19.31
C ARG A 110 14.21 -19.06 18.83
N GLU A 111 14.98 -20.07 18.46
CA GLU A 111 16.35 -19.95 17.97
C GLU A 111 16.41 -19.04 16.73
N PHE A 112 15.34 -18.97 15.92
CA PHE A 112 15.28 -18.08 14.76
C PHE A 112 15.38 -16.59 15.14
N LEU A 113 14.79 -16.20 16.28
CA LEU A 113 14.96 -14.86 16.83
C LEU A 113 16.25 -14.75 17.66
N GLU A 114 16.49 -15.71 18.55
CA GLU A 114 17.56 -15.64 19.55
C GLU A 114 18.96 -15.64 18.91
N SER A 115 19.15 -16.38 17.82
CA SER A 115 20.43 -16.47 17.12
C SER A 115 20.83 -15.22 16.33
N TYR A 116 19.85 -14.39 15.91
CA TYR A 116 20.13 -13.18 15.15
C TYR A 116 20.84 -12.13 16.03
N ARG A 117 22.06 -11.73 15.70
CA ARG A 117 22.79 -10.69 16.44
C ARG A 117 22.74 -9.38 15.66
N PRO A 118 22.10 -8.32 16.20
CA PRO A 118 22.05 -7.01 15.55
C PRO A 118 23.43 -6.51 15.13
N ASN A 119 23.52 -5.96 13.93
CA ASN A 119 24.75 -5.40 13.32
C ASN A 119 25.89 -6.41 13.09
N ILE A 120 25.66 -7.71 13.32
CA ILE A 120 26.60 -8.80 12.99
C ILE A 120 25.97 -9.72 11.95
N ASP A 121 24.76 -10.19 12.20
CA ASP A 121 23.95 -10.93 11.24
C ASP A 121 23.06 -9.95 10.47
N SER A 122 22.73 -10.28 9.22
CA SER A 122 21.99 -9.39 8.31
C SER A 122 21.17 -10.22 7.34
N TYR A 123 19.88 -9.93 7.22
CA TYR A 123 19.01 -10.54 6.22
C TYR A 123 19.19 -9.91 4.84
N LEU A 124 19.49 -8.60 4.80
CA LEU A 124 19.83 -7.87 3.59
C LEU A 124 21.35 -7.84 3.40
N THR A 125 21.83 -8.05 2.18
CA THR A 125 23.24 -7.90 1.85
C THR A 125 23.64 -6.42 1.87
N ASP A 126 24.94 -6.14 1.97
CA ASP A 126 25.43 -4.75 1.91
C ASP A 126 25.13 -4.08 0.56
N GLU A 127 25.16 -4.84 -0.53
CA GLU A 127 24.78 -4.37 -1.87
C GLU A 127 23.28 -4.03 -1.92
N GLU A 128 22.41 -4.88 -1.37
CA GLU A 128 20.97 -4.63 -1.28
C GLU A 128 20.70 -3.36 -0.45
N LYS A 129 21.33 -3.23 0.73
CA LYS A 129 21.20 -2.03 1.59
C LYS A 129 21.70 -0.77 0.89
N ALA A 130 22.81 -0.84 0.16
CA ALA A 130 23.35 0.29 -0.60
C ALA A 130 22.43 0.69 -1.76
N LYS A 131 21.88 -0.29 -2.50
CA LYS A 131 20.90 -0.04 -3.57
C LYS A 131 19.67 0.66 -3.01
N LEU A 132 19.06 0.12 -1.94
CA LEU A 132 17.89 0.70 -1.28
C LEU A 132 18.16 2.12 -0.77
N GLY A 133 19.34 2.36 -0.20
CA GLY A 133 19.80 3.68 0.21
C GLY A 133 19.84 4.66 -0.96
N ALA A 134 20.44 4.27 -2.09
CA ALA A 134 20.57 5.14 -3.26
C ALA A 134 19.23 5.54 -3.88
N ILE A 135 18.24 4.64 -3.90
CA ILE A 135 16.90 4.94 -4.45
C ILE A 135 15.96 5.59 -3.43
N GLY A 136 16.18 5.32 -2.14
CA GLY A 136 15.33 5.77 -1.04
C GLY A 136 15.76 7.10 -0.44
N ASP A 137 16.97 7.57 -0.76
CA ASP A 137 17.52 8.83 -0.28
C ASP A 137 16.74 10.02 -0.86
N THR A 138 16.21 10.82 0.04
CA THR A 138 15.45 12.03 -0.30
C THR A 138 16.33 13.29 -0.27
N LYS A 139 17.64 13.17 -0.03
CA LYS A 139 18.61 14.28 -0.05
C LYS A 139 18.15 15.46 0.79
N THR A 140 17.62 15.18 1.98
CA THR A 140 17.06 16.18 2.87
C THR A 140 17.74 16.10 4.23
N ASP A 141 18.24 17.24 4.70
CA ASP A 141 18.81 17.40 6.05
C ASP A 141 17.74 17.92 7.04
N GLN A 142 16.46 17.79 6.70
CA GLN A 142 15.34 18.29 7.48
C GLN A 142 15.08 17.41 8.73
N PRO A 143 14.33 17.92 9.73
CA PRO A 143 13.90 17.13 10.88
C PRO A 143 13.15 15.85 10.50
N ALA A 144 13.16 14.85 11.38
CA ALA A 144 12.52 13.56 11.15
C ALA A 144 11.04 13.71 10.74
N GLY A 145 10.58 12.89 9.80
CA GLY A 145 9.19 12.91 9.31
C GLY A 145 8.85 14.00 8.30
N THR A 146 9.71 15.00 8.09
CA THR A 146 9.46 16.11 7.16
C THR A 146 9.17 15.62 5.74
N TYR A 147 9.94 14.66 5.24
CA TYR A 147 9.69 14.10 3.90
C TYR A 147 8.32 13.43 3.82
N ALA A 148 8.00 12.56 4.79
CA ALA A 148 6.72 11.86 4.84
C ALA A 148 5.54 12.84 4.97
N GLN A 149 5.73 13.95 5.71
CA GLN A 149 4.73 15.01 5.84
C GLN A 149 4.45 15.70 4.50
N HIS A 150 5.47 15.91 3.66
CA HIS A 150 5.31 16.52 2.33
C HIS A 150 4.50 15.66 1.37
N ILE A 151 4.64 14.34 1.46
CA ILE A 151 3.89 13.39 0.64
C ILE A 151 2.69 12.76 1.38
N LEU A 152 2.32 13.31 2.55
CA LEU A 152 1.43 12.64 3.50
C LEU A 152 0.11 12.23 2.87
N ASN A 153 -0.57 13.12 2.15
CA ASN A 153 -1.86 12.80 1.52
C ASN A 153 -1.75 11.56 0.62
N ARG A 154 -0.70 11.52 -0.21
CA ARG A 154 -0.50 10.40 -1.12
C ARG A 154 -0.04 9.13 -0.41
N LEU A 155 0.78 9.26 0.63
CA LEU A 155 1.17 8.16 1.49
C LEU A 155 -0.05 7.54 2.20
N LEU A 156 -0.95 8.36 2.75
CA LEU A 156 -2.18 7.91 3.39
C LEU A 156 -3.02 7.07 2.43
N ILE A 157 -3.20 7.53 1.19
CA ILE A 157 -3.96 6.80 0.18
C ILE A 157 -3.25 5.49 -0.20
N ASP A 158 -1.99 5.57 -0.63
CA ASP A 158 -1.27 4.42 -1.19
C ASP A 158 -1.05 3.31 -0.15
N LEU A 159 -0.59 3.65 1.05
CA LEU A 159 -0.28 2.66 2.08
C LEU A 159 -1.55 2.11 2.74
N SER A 160 -2.58 2.93 2.99
CA SER A 160 -3.85 2.42 3.54
C SER A 160 -4.54 1.47 2.57
N TRP A 161 -4.56 1.81 1.28
CA TRP A 161 -5.15 0.95 0.25
C TRP A 161 -4.38 -0.36 0.09
N ASN A 162 -3.07 -0.30 -0.20
CA ASN A 162 -2.29 -1.51 -0.46
C ASN A 162 -2.18 -2.42 0.76
N SER A 163 -1.97 -1.87 1.96
CA SER A 163 -1.92 -2.69 3.18
C SER A 163 -3.27 -3.37 3.49
N SER A 164 -4.39 -2.72 3.17
CA SER A 164 -5.73 -3.32 3.33
C SER A 164 -6.02 -4.37 2.24
N ARG A 165 -5.63 -4.10 0.99
CA ARG A 165 -5.76 -5.03 -0.16
C ARG A 165 -5.03 -6.35 0.12
N LEU A 166 -3.82 -6.29 0.68
CA LEU A 166 -3.06 -7.47 1.11
C LEU A 166 -3.76 -8.32 2.19
N GLU A 167 -4.83 -7.82 2.82
CA GLU A 167 -5.69 -8.56 3.75
C GLU A 167 -7.05 -8.94 3.15
N GLY A 168 -7.22 -8.76 1.84
CA GLY A 168 -8.45 -9.09 1.10
C GLY A 168 -9.50 -7.98 1.09
N ASN A 169 -9.15 -6.74 1.44
CA ASN A 169 -10.06 -5.60 1.30
C ASN A 169 -10.36 -5.31 -0.18
N THR A 170 -11.63 -5.10 -0.52
CA THR A 170 -12.10 -4.99 -1.90
C THR A 170 -12.30 -3.55 -2.38
N TYR A 171 -11.93 -2.54 -1.58
CA TYR A 171 -11.96 -1.14 -2.00
C TYR A 171 -11.02 -0.90 -3.19
N SER A 172 -11.49 -0.09 -4.14
CA SER A 172 -10.60 0.42 -5.18
C SER A 172 -9.72 1.56 -4.63
N LEU A 173 -8.68 1.90 -5.37
CA LEU A 173 -7.83 3.05 -5.06
C LEU A 173 -8.64 4.36 -5.03
N LEU A 174 -9.57 4.53 -5.98
CA LEU A 174 -10.41 5.72 -6.07
C LEU A 174 -11.41 5.82 -4.90
N ASP A 175 -12.01 4.69 -4.51
CA ASP A 175 -12.92 4.67 -3.36
C ASP A 175 -12.18 4.94 -2.05
N THR A 176 -10.92 4.47 -1.96
CA THR A 176 -10.04 4.76 -0.82
C THR A 176 -9.70 6.25 -0.75
N GLU A 177 -9.39 6.88 -1.89
CA GLU A 177 -9.12 8.33 -1.98
C GLU A 177 -10.35 9.14 -1.54
N ARG A 178 -11.55 8.82 -2.05
CA ARG A 178 -12.81 9.46 -1.61
C ARG A 178 -13.06 9.29 -0.12
N LEU A 179 -12.86 8.08 0.41
CA LEU A 179 -13.07 7.79 1.83
C LEU A 179 -12.11 8.61 2.72
N ILE A 180 -10.83 8.70 2.35
CA ILE A 180 -9.81 9.40 3.15
C ILE A 180 -9.97 10.92 3.06
N GLU A 181 -10.23 11.46 1.86
CA GLU A 181 -10.26 12.91 1.63
C GLU A 181 -11.62 13.55 1.91
N GLN A 182 -12.71 12.85 1.58
CA GLN A 182 -14.07 13.40 1.61
C GLN A 182 -14.92 12.78 2.74
N GLY A 183 -14.46 11.69 3.35
CA GLY A 183 -15.23 10.95 4.35
C GLY A 183 -16.40 10.17 3.73
N GLU A 184 -16.40 10.00 2.42
CA GLU A 184 -17.47 9.34 1.67
C GLU A 184 -17.18 7.84 1.56
N ALA A 185 -17.95 7.02 2.27
CA ALA A 185 -17.89 5.56 2.15
C ALA A 185 -18.70 5.07 0.94
N ASP A 186 -18.25 3.97 0.32
CA ASP A 186 -19.02 3.28 -0.71
C ASP A 186 -20.12 2.44 -0.06
N ASP A 187 -21.39 2.82 -0.30
CA ASP A 187 -22.58 2.15 0.22
C ASP A 187 -22.71 0.68 -0.19
N THR A 188 -21.97 0.23 -1.21
CA THR A 188 -21.95 -1.16 -1.68
C THR A 188 -20.94 -2.03 -0.93
N LYS A 189 -20.03 -1.43 -0.15
CA LYS A 189 -18.96 -2.12 0.57
C LYS A 189 -19.29 -2.29 2.06
N SER A 190 -18.58 -3.19 2.72
CA SER A 190 -18.80 -3.40 4.15
C SER A 190 -18.20 -2.26 4.97
N ALA A 191 -18.90 -1.85 6.03
CA ALA A 191 -18.37 -0.87 6.99
C ALA A 191 -17.05 -1.33 7.63
N LYS A 192 -16.83 -2.66 7.73
CA LYS A 192 -15.57 -3.24 8.23
C LYS A 192 -14.39 -2.95 7.30
N GLU A 193 -14.60 -2.99 5.98
CA GLU A 193 -13.57 -2.64 5.00
C GLU A 193 -13.25 -1.14 5.02
N ALA A 194 -14.26 -0.28 5.14
CA ALA A 194 -14.08 1.16 5.32
C ALA A 194 -13.27 1.46 6.59
N GLN A 195 -13.67 0.86 7.72
CA GLN A 195 -12.98 1.00 9.01
C GLN A 195 -11.52 0.54 8.92
N MET A 196 -11.23 -0.55 8.21
CA MET A 196 -9.86 -1.01 8.02
C MET A 196 -8.98 0.05 7.32
N ILE A 197 -9.50 0.75 6.33
CA ILE A 197 -8.77 1.82 5.63
C ILE A 197 -8.54 3.01 6.57
N LEU A 198 -9.58 3.46 7.27
CA LEU A 198 -9.49 4.56 8.23
C LEU A 198 -8.51 4.25 9.37
N ASN A 199 -8.50 3.01 9.86
CA ASN A 199 -7.55 2.56 10.87
C ASN A 199 -6.08 2.64 10.39
N HIS A 200 -5.82 2.33 9.11
CA HIS A 200 -4.47 2.52 8.55
C HIS A 200 -4.13 4.00 8.43
N LYS A 201 -5.08 4.84 7.99
CA LYS A 201 -4.90 6.30 7.93
C LYS A 201 -4.45 6.84 9.29
N ASP A 202 -5.18 6.52 10.36
CA ASP A 202 -4.87 6.97 11.73
C ASP A 202 -3.48 6.48 12.18
N ALA A 203 -3.14 5.23 11.89
CA ALA A 203 -1.84 4.64 12.25
C ALA A 203 -0.67 5.27 11.48
N ILE A 204 -0.87 5.67 10.22
CA ILE A 204 0.13 6.38 9.41
C ILE A 204 0.32 7.80 9.93
N GLU A 205 -0.77 8.51 10.21
CA GLU A 205 -0.72 9.85 10.80
C GLU A 205 0.06 9.84 12.12
N PHE A 206 -0.18 8.83 12.97
CA PHE A 206 0.56 8.66 14.23
C PHE A 206 2.08 8.55 14.03
N ILE A 207 2.56 7.71 13.11
CA ILE A 207 4.02 7.55 12.91
C ILE A 207 4.66 8.76 12.22
N VAL A 208 3.91 9.49 11.40
CA VAL A 208 4.42 10.69 10.70
C VAL A 208 4.44 11.91 11.62
N GLN A 209 3.36 12.15 12.37
CA GLN A 209 3.25 13.34 13.22
C GLN A 209 4.15 13.26 14.46
N ALA A 210 4.38 12.06 15.01
CA ALA A 210 5.25 11.83 16.15
C ALA A 210 6.61 11.23 15.75
N ALA A 211 7.13 11.55 14.56
CA ALA A 211 8.31 10.91 13.97
C ALA A 211 9.56 10.90 14.87
N GLU A 212 9.80 11.96 15.65
CA GLU A 212 10.96 12.04 16.57
C GLU A 212 10.81 11.11 17.79
N GLU A 213 9.58 11.00 18.31
CA GLU A 213 9.24 10.24 19.51
C GLU A 213 8.95 8.77 19.21
N THR A 214 8.57 8.48 17.97
CA THR A 214 8.27 7.11 17.53
C THR A 214 9.54 6.29 17.38
N GLY A 215 9.42 5.03 17.80
CA GLY A 215 10.49 4.05 17.81
C GLY A 215 9.96 2.68 18.20
N PHE A 216 10.81 1.66 18.18
CA PHE A 216 10.42 0.30 18.49
C PHE A 216 10.38 0.05 20.00
N ASN A 217 9.29 0.49 20.61
CA ASN A 217 9.01 0.28 22.03
C ASN A 217 7.57 -0.19 22.22
N ARG A 218 7.24 -0.67 23.43
CA ARG A 218 5.89 -1.18 23.73
C ARG A 218 4.82 -0.13 23.47
N TYR A 219 5.05 1.12 23.86
CA TYR A 219 4.09 2.19 23.65
C TYR A 219 3.73 2.35 22.16
N THR A 220 4.71 2.49 21.28
CA THR A 220 4.48 2.68 19.84
C THR A 220 3.76 1.47 19.23
N ILE A 221 4.27 0.26 19.43
CA ILE A 221 3.76 -0.94 18.74
C ILE A 221 2.38 -1.35 19.26
N LEU A 222 2.12 -1.19 20.56
CA LEU A 222 0.79 -1.44 21.13
C LEU A 222 -0.23 -0.37 20.67
N ASN A 223 0.14 0.92 20.60
CA ASN A 223 -0.77 1.94 20.07
C ASN A 223 -1.04 1.77 18.58
N LEU A 224 -0.04 1.38 17.79
CA LEU A 224 -0.24 1.00 16.39
C LEU A 224 -1.23 -0.15 16.25
N HIS A 225 -1.11 -1.18 17.09
CA HIS A 225 -2.10 -2.25 17.12
C HIS A 225 -3.49 -1.73 17.52
N ALA A 226 -3.59 -0.87 18.53
CA ALA A 226 -4.86 -0.29 18.98
C ALA A 226 -5.58 0.47 17.85
N MET A 227 -4.86 1.33 17.13
CA MET A 227 -5.38 2.07 15.97
C MET A 227 -5.79 1.13 14.84
N LEU A 228 -4.92 0.18 14.47
CA LEU A 228 -5.18 -0.75 13.38
C LEU A 228 -6.33 -1.74 13.64
N ALA A 229 -6.56 -2.08 14.91
CA ALA A 229 -7.57 -3.03 15.36
C ALA A 229 -8.90 -2.37 15.79
N ASN A 230 -8.96 -1.04 15.84
CA ASN A 230 -10.11 -0.29 16.33
C ASN A 230 -11.41 -0.72 15.64
N ASN A 231 -12.43 -1.11 16.41
CA ASN A 231 -13.72 -1.62 15.93
C ASN A 231 -13.67 -2.84 14.97
N LEU A 232 -12.57 -3.60 14.95
CA LEU A 232 -12.41 -4.78 14.09
C LEU A 232 -12.34 -6.11 14.84
N LEU A 233 -12.04 -6.08 16.14
CA LEU A 233 -11.92 -7.28 16.98
C LEU A 233 -13.22 -7.61 17.70
N ALA A 234 -13.42 -8.90 18.00
CA ALA A 234 -14.59 -9.37 18.73
C ALA A 234 -14.57 -8.95 20.21
N ASP A 235 -13.38 -8.91 20.84
CA ASP A 235 -13.19 -8.36 22.18
C ASP A 235 -12.85 -6.86 22.08
N PRO A 236 -13.71 -5.95 22.58
CA PRO A 236 -13.45 -4.51 22.57
C PRO A 236 -12.24 -4.09 23.41
N GLN A 237 -11.76 -4.96 24.31
CA GLN A 237 -10.59 -4.67 25.15
C GLN A 237 -9.28 -5.21 24.56
N ALA A 238 -9.31 -6.00 23.48
CA ALA A 238 -8.13 -6.56 22.84
C ALA A 238 -7.23 -5.56 22.07
N PRO A 239 -7.75 -4.48 21.44
CA PRO A 239 -6.90 -3.50 20.78
C PRO A 239 -5.78 -2.97 21.69
N GLY A 240 -4.56 -2.97 21.18
CA GLY A 240 -3.36 -2.56 21.93
C GLY A 240 -2.88 -3.49 23.05
N ARG A 241 -3.40 -4.71 23.16
CA ARG A 241 -2.93 -5.69 24.16
C ARG A 241 -2.33 -6.91 23.51
N LEU A 242 -1.27 -7.44 24.14
CA LEU A 242 -0.75 -8.76 23.80
C LEU A 242 -1.81 -9.82 24.11
N ARG A 243 -1.93 -10.82 23.25
CA ARG A 243 -2.93 -11.87 23.40
C ARG A 243 -2.66 -12.77 24.59
N SER A 244 -3.74 -13.24 25.21
CA SER A 244 -3.71 -14.26 26.26
C SER A 244 -4.25 -15.62 25.80
N MET A 245 -4.59 -15.76 24.51
CA MET A 245 -5.15 -16.97 23.92
C MET A 245 -4.30 -17.48 22.75
N ALA A 246 -4.47 -18.76 22.42
CA ALA A 246 -3.85 -19.35 21.24
C ALA A 246 -4.55 -18.86 19.96
N VAL A 247 -3.77 -18.67 18.90
CA VAL A 247 -4.26 -18.29 17.58
C VAL A 247 -3.68 -19.24 16.53
N GLY A 248 -4.33 -19.33 15.37
CA GLY A 248 -3.87 -20.11 14.23
C GLY A 248 -3.82 -19.27 12.98
N ILE A 249 -3.02 -19.70 11.99
CA ILE A 249 -2.93 -19.05 10.69
C ILE A 249 -3.66 -19.90 9.66
N SER A 250 -4.77 -19.39 9.15
CA SER A 250 -5.54 -20.05 8.09
C SER A 250 -4.66 -20.34 6.87
N GLY A 251 -4.70 -21.57 6.38
CA GLY A 251 -3.94 -21.98 5.19
C GLY A 251 -2.45 -22.25 5.44
N SER A 252 -1.98 -22.18 6.69
CA SER A 252 -0.61 -22.51 7.06
C SER A 252 -0.53 -23.81 7.88
N THR A 253 0.62 -24.48 7.80
CA THR A 253 1.00 -25.59 8.68
C THR A 253 1.71 -25.13 9.97
N PHE A 254 1.95 -23.81 10.08
CA PHE A 254 2.57 -23.19 11.24
C PHE A 254 1.59 -23.02 12.42
N THR A 255 2.05 -23.36 13.61
CA THR A 255 1.35 -23.11 14.88
C THR A 255 2.11 -22.07 15.71
N PRO A 256 1.56 -20.85 15.87
CA PRO A 256 2.14 -19.81 16.70
C PRO A 256 2.32 -20.24 18.17
N LEU A 257 3.24 -19.57 18.86
CA LEU A 257 3.46 -19.78 20.30
C LEU A 257 2.18 -19.47 21.10
N ALA A 258 1.74 -20.34 22.00
CA ALA A 258 0.48 -20.16 22.73
C ALA A 258 0.63 -19.57 24.15
N ILE A 259 1.85 -19.51 24.70
CA ILE A 259 2.07 -19.19 26.13
C ILE A 259 2.22 -17.66 26.32
N PRO A 260 1.28 -16.98 27.01
CA PRO A 260 1.25 -15.51 27.09
C PRO A 260 2.52 -14.87 27.68
N GLN A 261 3.10 -15.48 28.73
CA GLN A 261 4.32 -14.97 29.36
C GLN A 261 5.48 -14.95 28.36
N LEU A 262 5.66 -16.04 27.61
CA LEU A 262 6.72 -16.16 26.62
C LEU A 262 6.48 -15.27 25.39
N ILE A 263 5.20 -15.03 25.02
CA ILE A 263 4.88 -14.04 23.99
C ILE A 263 5.33 -12.64 24.44
N GLY A 264 5.07 -12.27 25.70
CA GLY A 264 5.54 -11.02 26.28
C GLY A 264 7.05 -10.87 26.24
N GLU A 265 7.77 -11.90 26.70
CA GLU A 265 9.24 -11.94 26.71
C GLU A 265 9.83 -11.82 25.30
N LEU A 266 9.34 -12.63 24.35
CA LEU A 266 9.82 -12.60 22.96
C LEU A 266 9.44 -11.31 22.25
N PHE A 267 8.29 -10.72 22.56
CA PHE A 267 7.90 -9.42 22.03
C PHE A 267 8.90 -8.35 22.47
N ASP A 268 9.24 -8.30 23.76
CA ASP A 268 10.24 -7.35 24.26
C ASP A 268 11.64 -7.63 23.67
N HIS A 269 11.99 -8.90 23.46
CA HIS A 269 13.24 -9.29 22.80
C HIS A 269 13.29 -8.83 21.32
N ILE A 270 12.19 -8.94 20.58
CA ILE A 270 12.07 -8.38 19.21
C ILE A 270 12.29 -6.86 19.24
N LEU A 271 11.62 -6.15 20.15
CA LEU A 271 11.73 -4.69 20.28
C LEU A 271 13.15 -4.23 20.62
N GLN A 272 13.83 -4.98 21.49
CA GLN A 272 15.23 -4.72 21.81
C GLN A 272 16.11 -4.89 20.57
N LYS A 273 16.06 -6.06 19.92
CA LYS A 273 16.92 -6.36 18.75
C LYS A 273 16.71 -5.37 17.62
N VAL A 274 15.45 -5.06 17.28
CA VAL A 274 15.18 -4.10 16.20
C VAL A 274 15.68 -2.70 16.54
N THR A 275 15.62 -2.27 17.81
CA THR A 275 16.17 -0.97 18.23
C THR A 275 17.69 -0.90 18.10
N GLU A 276 18.38 -2.02 18.33
CA GLU A 276 19.84 -2.13 18.20
C GLU A 276 20.31 -2.15 16.74
N ILE A 277 19.46 -2.52 15.77
CA ILE A 277 19.82 -2.53 14.33
C ILE A 277 20.03 -1.09 13.81
N GLU A 278 21.23 -0.82 13.30
CA GLU A 278 21.61 0.52 12.84
C GLU A 278 21.14 0.84 11.42
N ASN A 279 21.08 -0.14 10.52
CA ASN A 279 20.65 0.10 9.15
C ASN A 279 19.11 0.16 9.06
N PRO A 280 18.52 1.22 8.47
CA PRO A 280 17.07 1.42 8.49
C PRO A 280 16.30 0.38 7.66
N PHE A 281 16.93 -0.14 6.59
CA PHE A 281 16.32 -1.17 5.75
C PHE A 281 16.33 -2.55 6.43
N GLU A 282 17.43 -2.88 7.08
CA GLU A 282 17.52 -4.09 7.91
C GLU A 282 16.54 -4.01 9.09
N GLN A 283 16.43 -2.84 9.74
CA GLN A 283 15.48 -2.59 10.82
C GLN A 283 14.03 -2.78 10.37
N SER A 284 13.69 -2.24 9.18
CA SER A 284 12.38 -2.39 8.54
C SER A 284 12.06 -3.84 8.21
N PHE A 285 13.01 -4.55 7.58
CA PHE A 285 12.80 -5.94 7.18
C PHE A 285 12.73 -6.88 8.39
N PHE A 286 13.55 -6.67 9.42
CA PHE A 286 13.55 -7.44 10.65
C PHE A 286 12.18 -7.42 11.34
N VAL A 287 11.55 -6.24 11.49
CA VAL A 287 10.21 -6.17 12.11
C VAL A 287 9.13 -6.80 11.23
N MET A 288 9.26 -6.71 9.90
CA MET A 288 8.36 -7.39 8.96
C MET A 288 8.44 -8.92 9.05
N VAL A 289 9.60 -9.46 9.44
CA VAL A 289 9.81 -10.91 9.63
C VAL A 289 9.30 -11.36 11.01
N HIS A 290 9.84 -10.78 12.09
CA HIS A 290 9.72 -11.36 13.43
C HIS A 290 8.41 -11.06 14.13
N LEU A 291 7.86 -9.85 13.95
CA LEU A 291 6.61 -9.46 14.59
C LEU A 291 5.43 -10.37 14.16
N PRO A 292 5.17 -10.58 12.86
CA PRO A 292 4.08 -11.46 12.44
C PRO A 292 4.42 -12.95 12.58
N TYR A 293 5.69 -13.34 12.71
CA TYR A 293 6.07 -14.71 13.05
C TYR A 293 5.73 -15.05 14.52
N LEU A 294 5.94 -14.11 15.46
CA LEU A 294 5.54 -14.27 16.86
C LEU A 294 4.01 -14.30 17.03
N GLN A 295 3.30 -13.51 16.22
CA GLN A 295 1.87 -13.23 16.38
C GLN A 295 1.52 -12.76 17.80
N PRO A 296 2.00 -11.60 18.26
CA PRO A 296 1.75 -11.11 19.61
C PRO A 296 0.29 -10.71 19.87
N PHE A 297 -0.52 -10.51 18.83
CA PHE A 297 -1.90 -10.01 18.93
C PHE A 297 -2.92 -11.04 18.44
N ASP A 298 -4.18 -10.87 18.85
CA ASP A 298 -5.31 -11.75 18.46
C ASP A 298 -5.52 -11.78 16.93
N ASP A 299 -5.34 -10.64 16.27
CA ASP A 299 -5.36 -10.46 14.82
C ASP A 299 -4.50 -9.23 14.47
N VAL A 300 -4.47 -8.78 13.21
CA VAL A 300 -3.85 -7.51 12.76
C VAL A 300 -2.31 -7.54 12.76
N ASN A 301 -1.68 -8.65 13.16
CA ASN A 301 -0.22 -8.80 13.24
C ASN A 301 0.54 -8.34 11.97
N LYS A 302 0.09 -8.76 10.78
CA LYS A 302 0.71 -8.38 9.49
C LYS A 302 0.53 -6.90 9.15
N ARG A 303 -0.61 -6.30 9.52
CA ARG A 303 -0.87 -4.86 9.31
C ARG A 303 0.02 -4.03 10.22
N VAL A 304 0.15 -4.42 11.49
CA VAL A 304 1.08 -3.77 12.43
C VAL A 304 2.51 -3.84 11.91
N SER A 305 2.95 -5.00 11.39
CA SER A 305 4.31 -5.13 10.88
C SER A 305 4.58 -4.24 9.66
N ARG A 306 3.63 -4.14 8.71
CA ARG A 306 3.76 -3.25 7.53
C ARG A 306 3.81 -1.76 7.87
N ILE A 307 3.02 -1.31 8.85
CA ILE A 307 3.10 0.09 9.30
C ILE A 307 4.39 0.32 10.11
N SER A 308 4.76 -0.61 11.00
CA SER A 308 5.98 -0.51 11.80
C SER A 308 7.24 -0.51 10.95
N ALA A 309 7.23 -1.19 9.79
CA ALA A 309 8.31 -1.19 8.81
C ALA A 309 8.67 0.21 8.29
N ASN A 310 7.74 1.17 8.36
CA ASN A 310 7.95 2.55 7.92
C ASN A 310 8.57 3.46 8.98
N ILE A 311 8.57 3.06 10.26
CA ILE A 311 9.18 3.86 11.37
C ILE A 311 10.62 4.29 11.03
N PRO A 312 11.56 3.39 10.65
CA PRO A 312 12.92 3.80 10.28
C PRO A 312 12.97 4.79 9.12
N PHE A 313 12.08 4.64 8.13
CA PHE A 313 12.09 5.48 6.93
C PHE A 313 11.59 6.88 7.24
N VAL A 314 10.47 6.99 7.97
CA VAL A 314 9.94 8.28 8.44
C VAL A 314 10.98 8.99 9.32
N LYS A 315 11.59 8.28 10.26
CA LYS A 315 12.57 8.85 11.19
C LYS A 315 13.82 9.39 10.51
N ARG A 316 14.25 8.76 9.42
CA ARG A 316 15.45 9.16 8.66
C ARG A 316 15.14 9.91 7.37
N ASN A 317 13.90 10.35 7.18
CA ASN A 317 13.43 10.99 5.95
C ASN A 317 13.76 10.18 4.67
N LEU A 318 13.74 8.85 4.74
CA LEU A 318 13.82 8.00 3.56
C LEU A 318 12.44 7.87 2.93
N SER A 319 12.40 7.46 1.66
CA SER A 319 11.14 7.14 1.01
C SER A 319 10.38 6.05 1.79
N PRO A 320 9.08 6.22 2.07
CA PRO A 320 8.29 5.21 2.73
C PRO A 320 7.99 4.03 1.78
N LEU A 321 7.69 2.89 2.40
CA LEU A 321 7.24 1.65 1.77
C LEU A 321 5.70 1.61 1.79
N SER A 322 5.08 1.47 0.63
CA SER A 322 3.61 1.42 0.51
C SER A 322 3.05 0.25 -0.30
N PHE A 323 3.87 -0.77 -0.57
CA PHE A 323 3.45 -2.04 -1.18
C PHE A 323 2.69 -1.89 -2.52
N ILE A 324 2.97 -0.81 -3.23
CA ILE A 324 2.40 -0.53 -4.55
C ILE A 324 2.71 -1.68 -5.50
N ASP A 325 1.70 -2.10 -6.25
CA ASP A 325 1.75 -3.15 -7.26
C ASP A 325 2.20 -4.53 -6.75
N VAL A 326 2.30 -4.73 -5.43
CA VAL A 326 2.65 -6.04 -4.85
C VAL A 326 1.48 -7.02 -5.01
N PRO A 327 1.69 -8.22 -5.58
CA PRO A 327 0.67 -9.26 -5.63
C PRO A 327 0.32 -9.81 -4.23
N ASP A 328 -0.98 -9.97 -3.95
CA ASP A 328 -1.49 -10.39 -2.64
C ASP A 328 -1.05 -11.82 -2.26
N ASP A 329 -1.06 -12.70 -3.25
CA ASP A 329 -0.65 -14.09 -3.14
C ASP A 329 0.84 -14.21 -2.82
N LEU A 330 1.69 -13.46 -3.54
CA LEU A 330 3.13 -13.54 -3.39
C LEU A 330 3.60 -12.99 -2.03
N TYR A 331 2.99 -11.90 -1.54
CA TYR A 331 3.26 -11.42 -0.18
C TYR A 331 2.87 -12.47 0.87
N SER A 332 1.68 -13.06 0.74
CA SER A 332 1.19 -14.09 1.65
C SER A 332 2.07 -15.34 1.63
N GLN A 333 2.53 -15.77 0.46
CA GLN A 333 3.49 -16.86 0.28
C GLN A 333 4.86 -16.53 0.89
N GLY A 334 5.34 -15.29 0.74
CA GLY A 334 6.54 -14.81 1.43
C GLY A 334 6.45 -14.95 2.95
N MET A 335 5.29 -14.60 3.52
CA MET A 335 5.02 -14.81 4.94
C MET A 335 5.00 -16.30 5.31
N LEU A 336 4.39 -17.16 4.49
CA LEU A 336 4.43 -18.61 4.69
C LEU A 336 5.86 -19.17 4.67
N GLY A 337 6.75 -18.60 3.86
CA GLY A 337 8.17 -18.96 3.86
C GLY A 337 8.82 -18.75 5.22
N VAL A 338 8.54 -17.61 5.85
CA VAL A 338 9.00 -17.31 7.22
C VAL A 338 8.36 -18.27 8.23
N TYR A 339 7.05 -18.44 8.16
CA TYR A 339 6.30 -19.23 9.15
C TYR A 339 6.64 -20.71 9.12
N GLU A 340 6.76 -21.28 7.92
CA GLU A 340 6.87 -22.73 7.74
C GLU A 340 8.30 -23.21 7.53
N GLN A 341 9.19 -22.35 7.05
CA GLN A 341 10.57 -22.70 6.72
C GLN A 341 11.63 -21.91 7.51
N ASN A 342 11.23 -20.85 8.23
CA ASN A 342 12.16 -19.87 8.81
C ASN A 342 13.17 -19.33 7.78
N ASP A 343 12.74 -19.26 6.51
CA ASP A 343 13.54 -18.71 5.41
C ASP A 343 12.87 -17.42 4.92
N VAL A 344 13.64 -16.34 4.96
CA VAL A 344 13.18 -14.99 4.62
C VAL A 344 13.29 -14.68 3.13
N SER A 345 13.87 -15.56 2.31
CA SER A 345 14.28 -15.25 0.93
C SER A 345 13.13 -14.77 0.06
N LEU A 346 11.97 -15.44 0.09
CA LEU A 346 10.82 -15.05 -0.72
C LEU A 346 10.22 -13.71 -0.25
N LEU A 347 10.10 -13.51 1.07
CA LEU A 347 9.65 -12.23 1.61
C LEU A 347 10.64 -11.10 1.31
N LYS A 348 11.94 -11.40 1.29
CA LYS A 348 13.01 -10.45 0.94
C LYS A 348 12.88 -9.97 -0.49
N ASP A 349 12.67 -10.89 -1.44
CA ASP A 349 12.47 -10.53 -2.86
C ASP A 349 11.26 -9.59 -3.01
N VAL A 350 10.15 -9.89 -2.34
CA VAL A 350 8.96 -9.02 -2.32
C VAL A 350 9.26 -7.67 -1.68
N PHE A 351 9.98 -7.63 -0.56
CA PHE A 351 10.35 -6.40 0.14
C PHE A 351 11.22 -5.48 -0.72
N LEU A 352 12.28 -6.03 -1.32
CA LEU A 352 13.20 -5.27 -2.18
C LEU A 352 12.46 -4.64 -3.36
N TRP A 353 11.62 -5.43 -4.03
CA TRP A 353 10.83 -4.94 -5.16
C TRP A 353 9.78 -3.91 -4.73
N ALA A 354 9.07 -4.15 -3.62
CA ALA A 354 8.05 -3.26 -3.09
C ALA A 354 8.64 -1.90 -2.70
N TYR A 355 9.83 -1.90 -2.09
CA TYR A 355 10.53 -0.67 -1.74
C TYR A 355 10.98 0.08 -3.00
N GLU A 356 11.54 -0.61 -4.00
CA GLU A 356 11.94 -0.01 -5.28
C GLU A 356 10.78 0.67 -6.00
N ARG A 357 9.61 0.02 -6.03
CA ARG A 357 8.39 0.59 -6.59
C ARG A 357 7.88 1.79 -5.80
N SER A 358 7.88 1.70 -4.47
CA SER A 358 7.43 2.79 -3.60
C SER A 358 8.32 4.03 -3.75
N ALA A 359 9.65 3.84 -3.69
CA ALA A 359 10.62 4.91 -3.84
C ALA A 359 10.52 5.62 -5.20
N SER A 360 10.41 4.85 -6.29
CA SER A 360 10.23 5.39 -7.63
C SER A 360 8.95 6.24 -7.73
N ARG A 361 7.85 5.75 -7.15
CA ARG A 361 6.57 6.46 -7.14
C ARG A 361 6.66 7.79 -6.40
N TYR A 362 7.20 7.80 -5.19
CA TYR A 362 7.28 9.02 -4.39
C TYR A 362 8.33 10.02 -4.89
N ALA A 363 9.39 9.56 -5.57
CA ALA A 363 10.32 10.44 -6.27
C ALA A 363 9.63 11.27 -7.36
N VAL A 364 8.73 10.66 -8.15
CA VAL A 364 7.94 11.37 -9.18
C VAL A 364 6.97 12.36 -8.55
N ILE A 365 6.30 11.97 -7.46
CA ILE A 365 5.35 12.84 -6.75
C ILE A 365 6.06 14.07 -6.16
N ARG A 366 7.28 13.92 -5.64
CA ARG A 366 8.07 15.06 -5.17
C ARG A 366 8.40 16.03 -6.30
N GLN A 367 8.77 15.52 -7.47
CA GLN A 367 9.07 16.37 -8.64
C GLN A 367 7.85 17.16 -9.10
N SER A 368 6.64 16.59 -9.00
CA SER A 368 5.40 17.25 -9.41
C SER A 368 4.82 18.22 -8.38
N LEU A 369 4.98 17.94 -7.08
CA LEU A 369 4.55 18.84 -6.00
C LEU A 369 5.43 20.09 -5.86
N GLY A 370 6.62 20.09 -6.48
CA GLY A 370 7.66 21.07 -6.20
C GLY A 370 8.22 20.89 -4.78
N GLU A 371 9.36 21.52 -4.48
CA GLU A 371 9.78 21.60 -3.08
C GLU A 371 8.87 22.61 -2.37
N PRO A 372 8.21 22.22 -1.27
CA PRO A 372 7.44 23.18 -0.49
C PRO A 372 8.41 24.23 0.00
N ASP A 373 8.19 25.46 -0.46
CA ASP A 373 8.99 26.61 -0.07
C ASP A 373 8.88 26.75 1.46
N THR A 374 9.87 26.21 2.17
CA THR A 374 9.92 26.09 3.63
C THR A 374 9.84 27.46 4.27
N PHE A 375 10.34 28.46 3.57
CA PHE A 375 10.22 29.87 3.91
C PHE A 375 8.77 30.34 3.82
N LYS A 376 8.06 30.08 2.72
CA LYS A 376 6.62 30.38 2.60
C LYS A 376 5.77 29.61 3.60
N LEU A 377 6.18 28.40 3.99
CA LEU A 377 5.46 27.62 5.00
C LEU A 377 5.61 28.22 6.41
N LYS A 378 6.85 28.60 6.78
CA LYS A 378 7.18 29.29 8.04
C LYS A 378 6.44 30.61 8.19
N TYR A 379 6.35 31.38 7.10
CA TYR A 379 5.78 32.73 7.09
C TYR A 379 4.38 32.82 6.47
N ARG A 380 3.69 31.68 6.30
CA ARG A 380 2.42 31.60 5.55
C ARG A 380 1.36 32.58 6.02
N THR A 381 1.20 32.70 7.34
CA THR A 381 0.19 33.60 7.93
C THR A 381 0.57 35.05 7.71
N GLN A 382 1.84 35.42 7.98
CA GLN A 382 2.34 36.78 7.76
C GLN A 382 2.23 37.19 6.28
N ILE A 383 2.60 36.29 5.37
CA ILE A 383 2.53 36.52 3.91
C ILE A 383 1.09 36.75 3.49
N ARG A 384 0.17 35.86 3.89
CA ARG A 384 -1.24 35.96 3.52
C ARG A 384 -1.85 37.26 4.05
N ASP A 385 -1.62 37.58 5.32
CA ASP A 385 -2.25 38.73 5.97
C ASP A 385 -1.71 40.06 5.41
N LEU A 386 -0.42 40.12 5.07
CA LEU A 386 0.19 41.29 4.43
C LEU A 386 -0.35 41.51 3.02
N ILE A 387 -0.42 40.47 2.20
CA ILE A 387 -0.99 40.57 0.84
C ILE A 387 -2.48 40.93 0.91
N SER A 388 -3.21 40.35 1.85
CA SER A 388 -4.62 40.70 2.10
C SER A 388 -4.79 42.17 2.44
N ALA A 389 -3.94 42.73 3.31
CA ALA A 389 -3.95 44.15 3.65
C ALA A 389 -3.62 45.04 2.45
N ILE A 390 -2.60 44.70 1.65
CA ILE A 390 -2.21 45.46 0.46
C ILE A 390 -3.38 45.58 -0.54
N ILE A 391 -4.09 44.48 -0.78
CA ILE A 391 -5.23 44.45 -1.71
C ILE A 391 -6.44 45.16 -1.08
N THR A 392 -6.75 44.87 0.19
CA THR A 392 -7.93 45.44 0.86
C THR A 392 -7.81 46.95 1.02
N ASP A 393 -6.62 47.48 1.34
CA ASP A 393 -6.38 48.92 1.48
C ASP A 393 -6.12 49.62 0.13
N ALA A 394 -6.11 48.88 -0.98
CA ALA A 394 -5.85 49.39 -2.33
C ALA A 394 -4.55 50.22 -2.41
N LEU A 395 -3.48 49.74 -1.76
CA LEU A 395 -2.18 50.42 -1.79
C LEU A 395 -1.59 50.38 -3.20
N ASN A 396 -0.94 51.45 -3.63
CA ASN A 396 -0.14 51.45 -4.88
C ASN A 396 1.23 50.78 -4.66
N SER A 397 1.93 50.48 -5.76
CA SER A 397 3.26 49.81 -5.71
C SER A 397 4.27 50.47 -4.76
N LYS A 398 4.27 51.81 -4.64
CA LYS A 398 5.20 52.55 -3.79
C LYS A 398 4.87 52.39 -2.30
N ASP A 399 3.60 52.50 -1.94
CA ASP A 399 3.13 52.38 -0.56
C ASP A 399 3.19 50.93 -0.06
N ALA A 400 2.87 49.97 -0.93
CA ALA A 400 3.04 48.55 -0.63
C ALA A 400 4.51 48.18 -0.42
N GLY A 401 5.43 48.67 -1.25
CA GLY A 401 6.86 48.45 -1.07
C GLY A 401 7.39 48.98 0.26
N LYS A 402 6.85 50.10 0.76
CA LYS A 402 7.19 50.64 2.08
C LYS A 402 6.69 49.73 3.21
N LEU A 403 5.44 49.29 3.13
CA LEU A 403 4.83 48.40 4.13
C LEU A 403 5.53 47.04 4.21
N ILE A 404 5.92 46.48 3.06
CA ILE A 404 6.64 45.20 2.99
C ILE A 404 7.98 45.30 3.72
N ARG A 405 8.75 46.38 3.50
CA ARG A 405 10.02 46.60 4.18
C ARG A 405 9.86 46.78 5.69
N GLU A 406 8.85 47.55 6.11
CA GLU A 406 8.55 47.75 7.54
C GLU A 406 8.20 46.43 8.24
N LYS A 407 7.42 45.56 7.58
CA LYS A 407 7.12 44.22 8.11
C LYS A 407 8.32 43.29 8.10
N ALA A 408 9.18 43.38 7.09
CA ALA A 408 10.41 42.60 7.03
C ALA A 408 11.40 42.98 8.14
N GLU A 409 11.43 44.23 8.62
CA GLU A 409 12.30 44.66 9.72
C GLU A 409 12.03 43.93 11.03
N GLN A 410 10.83 43.36 11.21
CA GLN A 410 10.43 42.58 12.39
C GLN A 410 10.96 41.14 12.36
N LEU A 411 11.58 40.71 11.25
CA LEU A 411 12.14 39.39 11.05
C LEU A 411 13.65 39.37 11.31
N SER A 412 14.23 38.17 11.46
CA SER A 412 15.68 37.98 11.56
C SER A 412 16.39 38.50 10.31
N GLU A 413 17.62 39.00 10.45
CA GLU A 413 18.43 39.51 9.33
C GLU A 413 18.58 38.50 8.18
N ALA A 414 18.65 37.20 8.49
CA ALA A 414 18.73 36.14 7.49
C ALA A 414 17.46 36.01 6.63
N ASP A 415 16.29 36.36 7.17
CA ASP A 415 14.99 36.11 6.54
C ASP A 415 14.42 37.36 5.84
N LYS A 416 14.96 38.56 6.09
CA LYS A 416 14.42 39.84 5.57
C LYS A 416 14.36 39.89 4.05
N GLY A 417 15.47 39.56 3.39
CA GLY A 417 15.57 39.62 1.93
C GLY A 417 14.60 38.66 1.26
N GLN A 418 14.57 37.42 1.74
CA GLN A 418 13.69 36.37 1.21
C GLN A 418 12.21 36.66 1.49
N PHE A 419 11.87 37.33 2.59
CA PHE A 419 10.49 37.75 2.89
C PHE A 419 9.99 38.78 1.88
N ILE A 420 10.79 39.81 1.60
CA ILE A 420 10.43 40.87 0.65
C ILE A 420 10.22 40.27 -0.74
N GLU A 421 11.17 39.46 -1.21
CA GLU A 421 11.10 38.81 -2.52
C GLU A 421 9.87 37.88 -2.65
N ALA A 422 9.56 37.11 -1.60
CA ALA A 422 8.40 36.23 -1.60
C ALA A 422 7.08 37.01 -1.73
N ILE A 423 6.92 38.11 -0.99
CA ILE A 423 5.72 38.96 -1.07
C ILE A 423 5.61 39.62 -2.45
N GLU A 424 6.68 40.21 -2.96
CA GLU A 424 6.70 40.88 -4.26
C GLU A 424 6.35 39.92 -5.39
N THR A 425 6.91 38.72 -5.37
CA THR A 425 6.61 37.65 -6.34
C THR A 425 5.14 37.24 -6.27
N GLU A 426 4.59 37.05 -5.06
CA GLU A 426 3.19 36.69 -4.89
C GLU A 426 2.25 37.78 -5.39
N ILE A 427 2.55 39.06 -5.14
CA ILE A 427 1.75 40.19 -5.61
C ILE A 427 1.79 40.30 -7.14
N LEU A 428 2.96 40.13 -7.76
CA LEU A 428 3.10 40.10 -9.23
C LEU A 428 2.34 38.93 -9.86
N SER A 429 2.21 37.82 -9.14
CA SER A 429 1.45 36.66 -9.60
C SER A 429 -0.07 36.78 -9.43
N LEU A 430 -0.59 37.85 -8.82
CA LEU A 430 -2.02 37.99 -8.55
C LEU A 430 -2.84 38.16 -9.82
N HIS A 431 -3.88 37.34 -9.98
CA HIS A 431 -4.87 37.46 -11.03
C HIS A 431 -6.25 36.99 -10.55
N GLU A 432 -7.26 37.16 -11.40
CA GLU A 432 -8.66 36.84 -11.10
C GLU A 432 -8.92 35.39 -10.66
N GLY A 433 -7.99 34.48 -10.95
CA GLY A 433 -8.09 33.07 -10.60
C GLY A 433 -7.42 32.69 -9.28
N ASN A 434 -6.68 33.59 -8.62
CA ASN A 434 -5.88 33.22 -7.44
C ASN A 434 -5.97 34.20 -6.25
N PHE A 435 -6.64 35.36 -6.38
CA PHE A 435 -6.71 36.34 -5.28
C PHE A 435 -7.50 35.84 -4.06
N ALA A 436 -8.46 34.93 -4.27
CA ALA A 436 -9.32 34.40 -3.20
C ALA A 436 -8.55 33.70 -2.06
N ARG A 437 -7.34 33.19 -2.33
CA ARG A 437 -6.47 32.57 -1.30
C ARG A 437 -6.05 33.55 -0.20
N TYR A 438 -6.12 34.84 -0.46
CA TYR A 438 -5.82 35.92 0.47
C TYR A 438 -7.06 36.45 1.21
N ARG A 439 -8.20 35.75 1.10
CA ARG A 439 -9.48 36.09 1.75
C ARG A 439 -10.02 37.47 1.35
N VAL A 440 -9.71 37.89 0.13
CA VAL A 440 -10.16 39.17 -0.45
C VAL A 440 -11.32 38.90 -1.40
N ASN A 441 -12.31 39.79 -1.44
CA ASN A 441 -13.46 39.65 -2.33
C ASN A 441 -13.18 40.25 -3.73
N PRO A 442 -13.98 39.90 -4.76
CA PRO A 442 -13.73 40.38 -6.13
C PRO A 442 -13.71 41.90 -6.28
N LYS A 443 -14.56 42.63 -5.53
CA LYS A 443 -14.64 44.11 -5.62
C LYS A 443 -13.41 44.79 -5.04
N GLU A 444 -12.88 44.28 -3.93
CA GLU A 444 -11.63 44.75 -3.33
C GLU A 444 -10.45 44.52 -4.28
N PHE A 445 -10.40 43.33 -4.89
CA PHE A 445 -9.35 42.99 -5.86
C PHE A 445 -9.41 43.89 -7.11
N GLU A 446 -10.59 44.11 -7.69
CA GLU A 446 -10.76 45.02 -8.83
C GLU A 446 -10.35 46.45 -8.48
N ARG A 447 -10.72 46.94 -7.30
CA ARG A 447 -10.35 48.28 -6.83
C ARG A 447 -8.84 48.44 -6.71
N TRP A 448 -8.16 47.47 -6.12
CA TRP A 448 -6.70 47.47 -6.02
C TRP A 448 -6.05 47.39 -7.39
N LYS A 449 -6.49 46.46 -8.25
CA LYS A 449 -5.93 46.27 -9.59
C LYS A 449 -6.06 47.50 -10.49
N ALA A 450 -7.10 48.32 -10.30
CA ALA A 450 -7.27 49.57 -11.03
C ALA A 450 -6.26 50.66 -10.63
N GLY A 451 -5.65 50.57 -9.44
CA GLY A 451 -4.70 51.54 -8.90
C GLY A 451 -3.30 50.99 -8.62
N TRP A 452 -3.04 49.71 -8.94
CA TRP A 452 -1.79 49.01 -8.66
C TRP A 452 -0.63 49.43 -9.57
#